data_AF-A0A146K9U5-F1
#
_entry.id   AF-A0A146K9U5-F1
#
_cell.length_a   1.000
_cell.length_b   1.000
_cell.length_c   1.000
_cell.angle_alpha   90.00
_cell.angle_beta   90.00
_cell.angle_gamma   90.00
#
_symmetry.space_group_name_H-M   'P 1'
#
loop_
_entity.id
_entity.type
_entity.pdbx_description
1 polymer ?
#
loop_
_entity_poly.entity_id
_entity_poly.type
_entity_poly.pdbx_seq_one_letter_code
_entity_poly.pdbx_strand_id
1 'polypeptide(L)'
;KELDFEMQILQINYDFLIFLNQLSSKTINFVHDTIFPHDFLHQLLKKHNLGQISFLENHKFQKCLLISSNQWQNLQYDVESIKYQTNIDKLKQNQMYFGLQTLNRIYSKEGDISISVLLGIQALLEQKSNFWYNLGQEIGGPVIFSFVEFVHQQMQIDKFQEVVFVARDGYSMHQVFQLFYKEKAHYMYCPRIFKKIDSELFKNYLKSINPQQFVLVDSVTLHYTAQKIFQYAANKEIKSYYWTVQKHNSNFSYTQFSQSQTNNWAFMEFLMSSPELPISTLSENFEPIYKYDADQKEYDKIEFYNHVHDGIMEYCRKVQQIFGEYLPTMSGKVIAAFVNNYIYDDNKAEHMHELSKLYSAGDDDHNQHQRVFK
;
A
#
# COMPACT_ATOMS: atom_id res chain seq x y z
N LYS A 1 -34.56 -8.18 14.61
CA LYS A 1 -34.28 -9.00 13.41
C LYS A 1 -33.99 -8.12 12.20
N GLU A 2 -34.91 -7.25 11.78
CA GLU A 2 -34.68 -6.26 10.71
C GLU A 2 -33.73 -5.14 11.19
N LEU A 3 -33.98 -4.62 12.40
CA LEU A 3 -33.07 -3.69 13.08
C LEU A 3 -31.65 -4.27 13.28
N ASP A 4 -31.51 -5.58 13.49
CA ASP A 4 -30.20 -6.22 13.68
C ASP A 4 -29.44 -6.37 12.35
N PHE A 5 -30.17 -6.56 11.25
CA PHE A 5 -29.63 -6.57 9.89
C PHE A 5 -29.24 -5.17 9.42
N GLU A 6 -30.08 -4.17 9.70
CA GLU A 6 -29.77 -2.75 9.47
C GLU A 6 -28.57 -2.28 10.31
N MET A 7 -28.46 -2.76 11.55
CA MET A 7 -27.30 -2.52 12.42
C MET A 7 -26.02 -3.19 11.90
N GLN A 8 -26.10 -4.37 11.28
CA GLN A 8 -24.96 -5.02 10.62
C GLN A 8 -24.50 -4.25 9.36
N ILE A 9 -25.45 -3.72 8.58
CA ILE A 9 -25.14 -2.82 7.44
C ILE A 9 -24.56 -1.49 7.95
N LEU A 10 -25.04 -0.97 9.08
CA LEU A 10 -24.48 0.22 9.73
C LEU A 10 -23.11 -0.01 10.38
N GLN A 11 -22.72 -1.25 10.67
CA GLN A 11 -21.41 -1.54 11.23
C GLN A 11 -20.29 -1.32 10.19
N ILE A 12 -20.61 -1.54 8.90
CA ILE A 12 -19.78 -1.11 7.76
C ILE A 12 -19.68 0.43 7.71
N ASN A 13 -20.70 1.13 8.21
CA ASN A 13 -20.71 2.58 8.35
C ASN A 13 -20.00 3.08 9.62
N TYR A 14 -19.59 2.22 10.57
CA TYR A 14 -18.91 2.67 11.80
C TYR A 14 -17.47 3.13 11.54
N ASP A 15 -16.74 2.40 10.70
CA ASP A 15 -15.41 2.82 10.25
C ASP A 15 -15.49 4.04 9.33
N PHE A 16 -16.55 4.13 8.52
CA PHE A 16 -16.88 5.35 7.78
C PHE A 16 -17.20 6.52 8.72
N LEU A 17 -17.91 6.29 9.83
CA LEU A 17 -18.19 7.29 10.86
C LEU A 17 -16.92 7.75 11.60
N ILE A 18 -15.94 6.86 11.83
CA ILE A 18 -14.62 7.21 12.39
C ILE A 18 -13.84 8.09 11.41
N PHE A 19 -13.83 7.75 10.12
CA PHE A 19 -13.27 8.57 9.05
C PHE A 19 -13.94 9.95 8.97
N LEU A 20 -15.27 10.00 9.08
CA LEU A 20 -16.04 11.24 9.13
C LEU A 20 -15.74 12.09 10.39
N ASN A 21 -15.43 11.46 11.53
CA ASN A 21 -15.08 12.15 12.77
C ASN A 21 -13.72 12.88 12.68
N GLN A 22 -12.83 12.46 11.79
CA GLN A 22 -11.57 13.15 11.49
C GLN A 22 -11.79 14.44 10.67
N LEU A 23 -12.97 14.64 10.07
CA LEU A 23 -13.31 15.80 9.24
C LEU A 23 -13.92 16.98 10.05
N SER A 24 -13.64 17.03 11.36
CA SER A 24 -14.31 17.82 12.43
C SER A 24 -14.38 19.36 12.30
N SER A 25 -14.11 19.93 11.13
CA SER A 25 -14.29 21.36 10.85
C SER A 25 -15.17 21.68 9.62
N LYS A 26 -15.78 20.69 8.96
CA LYS A 26 -16.58 20.94 7.75
C LYS A 26 -17.90 20.17 7.73
N THR A 27 -18.88 20.77 7.04
CA THR A 27 -20.20 20.20 6.76
C THR A 27 -20.05 18.86 6.04
N ILE A 28 -20.49 17.78 6.69
CA ILE A 28 -20.50 16.43 6.13
C ILE A 28 -21.78 16.25 5.32
N ASN A 29 -21.63 16.03 4.01
CA ASN A 29 -22.76 15.71 3.12
C ASN A 29 -22.87 14.19 2.99
N PHE A 30 -23.92 13.61 3.58
CA PHE A 30 -24.24 12.20 3.39
C PHE A 30 -24.95 12.00 2.04
N VAL A 31 -24.41 11.13 1.19
CA VAL A 31 -25.15 10.53 0.09
C VAL A 31 -25.24 9.05 0.40
N HIS A 32 -26.43 8.60 0.79
CA HIS A 32 -26.68 7.21 1.14
C HIS A 32 -27.85 6.67 0.31
N ASP A 33 -27.68 5.46 -0.22
CA ASP A 33 -28.63 4.79 -1.12
C ASP A 33 -29.77 4.07 -0.39
N THR A 34 -29.95 4.35 0.90
CA THR A 34 -31.02 3.78 1.70
C THR A 34 -31.87 4.90 2.27
N ILE A 35 -33.17 4.77 2.06
CA ILE A 35 -34.19 5.65 2.61
C ILE A 35 -34.34 5.28 4.10
N PHE A 36 -33.41 5.76 4.93
CA PHE A 36 -33.64 5.72 6.36
C PHE A 36 -34.61 6.83 6.74
N PRO A 37 -35.67 6.55 7.51
CA PRO A 37 -36.55 7.59 8.03
C PRO A 37 -35.74 8.64 8.80
N HIS A 38 -36.09 9.91 8.64
CA HIS A 38 -35.43 11.04 9.31
C HIS A 38 -35.21 10.80 10.81
N ASP A 39 -36.22 10.23 11.48
CA ASP A 39 -36.19 9.96 12.92
C ASP A 39 -35.17 8.86 13.30
N PHE A 40 -34.89 7.91 12.40
CA PHE A 40 -33.90 6.86 12.62
C PHE A 40 -32.47 7.42 12.58
N LEU A 41 -32.15 8.22 11.54
CA LEU A 41 -30.85 8.88 11.42
C LEU A 41 -30.61 9.85 12.59
N HIS A 42 -31.64 10.60 12.98
CA HIS A 42 -31.56 11.51 14.12
C HIS A 42 -31.30 10.76 15.45
N GLN A 43 -31.92 9.59 15.67
CA GLN A 43 -31.67 8.76 16.85
C GLN A 43 -30.27 8.13 16.85
N LEU A 44 -29.78 7.67 15.69
CA LEU A 44 -28.44 7.11 15.53
C LEU A 44 -27.35 8.15 15.86
N LEU A 45 -27.47 9.35 15.32
CA LEU A 45 -26.47 10.43 15.52
C LEU A 45 -26.48 10.93 16.96
N LYS A 46 -27.66 11.06 17.57
CA LYS A 46 -27.81 11.41 18.98
C LYS A 46 -27.18 10.35 19.90
N LYS A 47 -27.31 9.06 19.56
CA LYS A 47 -26.67 7.96 20.31
C LYS A 47 -25.14 8.04 20.27
N HIS A 48 -24.56 8.64 19.24
CA HIS A 48 -23.11 8.74 19.03
C HIS A 48 -22.54 10.16 19.21
N ASN A 49 -23.30 11.12 19.77
CA ASN A 49 -22.88 12.51 19.98
C ASN A 49 -22.44 13.27 18.72
N LEU A 50 -23.02 12.95 17.56
CA LEU A 50 -22.73 13.61 16.28
C LEU A 50 -23.74 14.74 16.01
N GLY A 51 -23.27 15.90 15.55
CA GLY A 51 -24.03 17.17 15.43
C GLY A 51 -25.13 17.22 14.35
N GLN A 52 -25.83 18.36 14.26
CA GLN A 52 -26.98 18.60 13.37
C GLN A 52 -26.64 18.45 11.87
N ILE A 53 -27.48 17.72 11.13
CA ILE A 53 -27.41 17.59 9.68
C ILE A 53 -28.21 18.72 9.01
N SER A 54 -27.64 19.32 7.97
CA SER A 54 -28.38 20.07 6.95
C SER A 54 -28.54 19.20 5.71
N PHE A 55 -29.77 18.86 5.36
CA PHE A 55 -30.06 18.15 4.12
C PHE A 55 -30.08 19.15 2.97
N LEU A 56 -29.24 18.95 1.95
CA LEU A 56 -29.27 19.75 0.72
C LEU A 56 -30.23 19.08 -0.27
N GLU A 57 -31.39 19.69 -0.49
CA GLU A 57 -32.22 19.37 -1.64
C GLU A 57 -31.61 19.99 -2.91
N ASN A 58 -31.38 19.17 -3.94
CA ASN A 58 -31.18 19.58 -5.33
C ASN A 58 -30.13 20.69 -5.62
N HIS A 59 -28.86 20.39 -5.43
CA HIS A 59 -27.78 21.13 -6.11
C HIS A 59 -26.98 20.24 -7.07
N LYS A 60 -26.66 20.84 -8.23
CA LYS A 60 -25.86 20.24 -9.31
C LYS A 60 -24.44 19.94 -8.79
N PHE A 61 -24.16 18.67 -8.52
CA PHE A 61 -22.81 18.20 -8.24
C PHE A 61 -21.94 18.37 -9.49
N GLN A 62 -20.75 18.95 -9.36
CA GLN A 62 -19.82 19.14 -10.47
C GLN A 62 -18.62 18.17 -10.48
N LYS A 63 -18.44 17.33 -9.44
CA LYS A 63 -17.50 16.18 -9.39
C LYS A 63 -17.58 15.52 -8.00
N CYS A 64 -18.19 14.34 -7.89
CA CYS A 64 -18.17 13.49 -6.68
C CYS A 64 -18.00 12.03 -7.10
N LEU A 65 -17.20 11.26 -6.35
CA LEU A 65 -17.16 9.80 -6.44
C LEU A 65 -18.21 9.21 -5.49
N LEU A 66 -19.20 8.50 -6.02
CA LEU A 66 -20.21 7.79 -5.26
C LEU A 66 -19.83 6.29 -5.16
N ILE A 67 -19.63 5.80 -3.94
CA ILE A 67 -19.49 4.36 -3.64
C ILE A 67 -20.80 3.90 -3.01
N SER A 68 -21.62 3.18 -3.78
CA SER A 68 -23.03 2.95 -3.44
C SER A 68 -23.46 1.50 -3.65
N SER A 69 -24.33 1.00 -2.75
CA SER A 69 -24.93 -0.33 -2.84
C SER A 69 -26.28 -0.30 -3.54
N ASN A 70 -26.23 -0.59 -4.84
CA ASN A 70 -27.18 -1.43 -5.60
C ASN A 70 -28.56 -0.92 -5.98
N GLN A 71 -29.07 0.23 -5.56
CA GLN A 71 -30.46 0.59 -5.90
C GLN A 71 -30.64 1.99 -6.49
N TRP A 72 -30.01 2.29 -7.64
CA TRP A 72 -30.34 3.52 -8.37
C TRP A 72 -30.72 3.29 -9.85
N GLN A 73 -31.98 3.66 -10.15
CA GLN A 73 -32.54 3.82 -11.49
C GLN A 73 -32.12 5.18 -12.07
N ASN A 74 -31.72 5.15 -13.35
CA ASN A 74 -31.52 6.26 -14.29
C ASN A 74 -31.69 7.69 -13.73
N LEU A 75 -30.56 8.30 -13.36
CA LEU A 75 -30.46 9.75 -13.37
C LEU A 75 -29.42 10.18 -14.40
N GLN A 76 -29.87 11.05 -15.31
CA GLN A 76 -29.05 11.72 -16.31
C GLN A 76 -28.23 12.82 -15.64
N TYR A 77 -27.04 12.48 -15.15
CA TYR A 77 -26.04 13.46 -14.72
C TYR A 77 -24.64 13.02 -15.16
N ASP A 78 -23.73 13.97 -15.29
CA ASP A 78 -22.28 13.77 -15.52
C ASP A 78 -21.57 13.29 -14.24
N VAL A 79 -22.02 12.16 -13.68
CA VAL A 79 -21.44 11.56 -12.47
C VAL A 79 -20.78 10.22 -12.82
N GLU A 80 -19.47 10.12 -12.63
CA GLU A 80 -18.77 8.83 -12.58
C GLU A 80 -19.16 8.11 -11.27
N SER A 81 -19.81 6.95 -11.39
CA SER A 81 -20.28 6.17 -10.24
C SER A 81 -19.79 4.73 -10.31
N ILE A 82 -19.36 4.17 -9.18
CA ILE A 82 -18.99 2.76 -9.06
C ILE A 82 -20.21 2.00 -8.54
N LYS A 83 -20.88 1.26 -9.42
CA LYS A 83 -22.08 0.47 -9.08
C LYS A 83 -21.68 -0.87 -8.48
N TYR A 84 -21.69 -0.99 -7.16
CA TYR A 84 -21.06 -2.11 -6.44
C TYR A 84 -21.51 -3.51 -6.93
N GLN A 85 -22.81 -3.82 -6.97
CA GLN A 85 -23.28 -5.16 -7.37
C GLN A 85 -23.36 -5.38 -8.88
N THR A 86 -23.73 -4.36 -9.67
CA THR A 86 -23.74 -4.53 -11.13
C THR A 86 -22.32 -4.67 -11.67
N ASN A 87 -21.35 -3.98 -11.06
CA ASN A 87 -19.94 -4.21 -11.35
C ASN A 87 -19.50 -5.54 -10.77
N ILE A 88 -19.76 -5.89 -9.51
CA ILE A 88 -19.42 -7.23 -8.98
C ILE A 88 -20.03 -8.37 -9.82
N ASP A 89 -21.25 -8.25 -10.34
CA ASP A 89 -21.89 -9.28 -11.15
C ASP A 89 -21.36 -9.30 -12.59
N LYS A 90 -21.02 -8.14 -13.19
CA LYS A 90 -20.23 -8.06 -14.44
C LYS A 90 -18.81 -8.61 -14.25
N LEU A 91 -18.21 -8.40 -13.08
CA LEU A 91 -16.87 -8.85 -12.68
C LEU A 91 -16.84 -10.32 -12.25
N LYS A 92 -17.98 -10.90 -11.84
CA LYS A 92 -18.16 -12.36 -11.67
C LYS A 92 -18.32 -13.06 -13.01
N GLN A 93 -18.91 -12.39 -14.00
CA GLN A 93 -19.07 -12.91 -15.37
C GLN A 93 -17.78 -12.78 -16.19
N ASN A 94 -17.02 -11.71 -15.99
CA ASN A 94 -15.67 -11.55 -16.52
C ASN A 94 -14.66 -12.20 -15.57
N GLN A 95 -14.17 -13.40 -15.89
CA GLN A 95 -13.06 -14.09 -15.19
C GLN A 95 -11.73 -13.30 -15.16
N MET A 96 -11.75 -12.01 -15.48
CA MET A 96 -10.63 -11.19 -15.97
C MET A 96 -9.91 -10.36 -14.92
N TYR A 97 -10.36 -10.38 -13.66
CA TYR A 97 -9.76 -9.55 -12.59
C TYR A 97 -9.49 -10.41 -11.37
N PHE A 98 -8.24 -10.84 -11.26
CA PHE A 98 -7.80 -11.79 -10.25
C PHE A 98 -7.90 -11.18 -8.82
N GLY A 99 -7.58 -9.89 -8.67
CA GLY A 99 -7.72 -9.17 -7.39
C GLY A 99 -9.14 -9.24 -6.80
N LEU A 100 -10.18 -9.31 -7.64
CA LEU A 100 -11.58 -9.25 -7.20
C LEU A 100 -12.11 -10.57 -6.64
N GLN A 101 -11.67 -11.71 -7.16
CA GLN A 101 -12.03 -13.03 -6.60
C GLN A 101 -11.45 -13.19 -5.19
N THR A 102 -10.21 -12.75 -5.03
CA THR A 102 -9.52 -12.65 -3.76
C THR A 102 -10.26 -11.72 -2.78
N LEU A 103 -10.65 -10.52 -3.21
CA LEU A 103 -11.32 -9.54 -2.35
C LEU A 103 -12.71 -9.97 -1.91
N ASN A 104 -13.48 -10.67 -2.75
CA ASN A 104 -14.80 -11.21 -2.36
C ASN A 104 -14.70 -12.24 -1.21
N ARG A 105 -13.65 -13.08 -1.20
CA ARG A 105 -13.41 -14.03 -0.09
C ARG A 105 -13.10 -13.32 1.23
N ILE A 106 -12.47 -12.14 1.17
CA ILE A 106 -12.14 -11.32 2.35
C ILE A 106 -13.37 -10.50 2.79
N TYR A 107 -14.08 -9.87 1.85
CA TYR A 107 -15.26 -9.03 2.11
C TYR A 107 -16.38 -9.77 2.85
N SER A 108 -16.58 -11.05 2.52
CA SER A 108 -17.55 -11.91 3.21
C SER A 108 -17.22 -12.24 4.66
N LYS A 109 -16.02 -11.87 5.15
CA LYS A 109 -15.52 -12.21 6.49
C LYS A 109 -15.24 -11.00 7.37
N GLU A 110 -14.88 -9.86 6.79
CA GLU A 110 -14.48 -8.65 7.54
C GLU A 110 -15.07 -7.39 6.90
N GLY A 111 -15.66 -6.50 7.71
CA GLY A 111 -16.30 -5.25 7.28
C GLY A 111 -15.33 -4.06 7.13
N ASP A 112 -14.08 -4.29 6.73
CA ASP A 112 -13.02 -3.27 6.68
C ASP A 112 -13.11 -2.43 5.40
N ILE A 113 -13.13 -1.10 5.54
CA ILE A 113 -13.26 -0.15 4.42
C ILE A 113 -12.15 -0.27 3.37
N SER A 114 -10.98 -0.78 3.77
CA SER A 114 -9.87 -1.07 2.87
C SER A 114 -10.31 -1.99 1.73
N ILE A 115 -11.21 -2.94 2.00
CA ILE A 115 -11.69 -3.88 0.99
C ILE A 115 -12.54 -3.15 -0.06
N SER A 116 -13.42 -2.25 0.38
CA SER A 116 -14.24 -1.42 -0.52
C SER A 116 -13.39 -0.52 -1.40
N VAL A 117 -12.34 0.09 -0.83
CA VAL A 117 -11.38 0.92 -1.57
C VAL A 117 -10.65 0.08 -2.62
N LEU A 118 -10.12 -1.09 -2.24
CA LEU A 118 -9.46 -2.00 -3.18
C LEU A 118 -10.40 -2.39 -4.32
N LEU A 119 -11.61 -2.87 -4.01
CA LEU A 119 -12.59 -3.28 -5.02
C LEU A 119 -12.94 -2.13 -5.98
N GLY A 120 -13.15 -0.93 -5.44
CA GLY A 120 -13.48 0.26 -6.22
C GLY A 120 -12.36 0.62 -7.21
N ILE A 121 -11.12 0.67 -6.75
CA ILE A 121 -9.98 0.99 -7.63
C ILE A 121 -9.76 -0.13 -8.66
N GLN A 122 -9.78 -1.39 -8.24
CA GLN A 122 -9.58 -2.55 -9.11
C GLN A 122 -10.60 -2.58 -10.26
N ALA A 123 -11.86 -2.23 -9.99
CA ALA A 123 -12.91 -2.16 -11.00
C ALA A 123 -12.68 -1.06 -12.06
N LEU A 124 -11.78 -0.10 -11.79
CA LEU A 124 -11.43 1.00 -12.68
C LEU A 124 -10.08 0.81 -13.39
N LEU A 125 -9.34 -0.26 -13.06
CA LEU A 125 -8.07 -0.55 -13.73
C LEU A 125 -8.31 -1.14 -15.12
N GLU A 126 -7.56 -0.66 -16.09
CA GLU A 126 -7.53 -1.22 -17.43
C GLU A 126 -6.47 -2.30 -17.55
N GLN A 127 -6.86 -3.49 -17.98
CA GLN A 127 -5.92 -4.57 -18.25
C GLN A 127 -5.05 -4.24 -19.47
N LYS A 128 -3.73 -4.46 -19.32
CA LYS A 128 -2.78 -4.39 -20.41
C LYS A 128 -2.42 -5.81 -20.87
N SER A 129 -1.75 -5.94 -22.01
CA SER A 129 -1.31 -7.26 -22.50
C SER A 129 -0.12 -7.84 -21.73
N ASN A 130 0.62 -7.00 -20.99
CA ASN A 130 1.81 -7.41 -20.26
C ASN A 130 1.43 -7.88 -18.84
N PHE A 131 1.74 -9.14 -18.54
CA PHE A 131 1.46 -9.76 -17.24
C PHE A 131 2.08 -8.98 -16.07
N TRP A 132 3.36 -8.61 -16.19
CA TRP A 132 4.10 -7.94 -15.13
C TRP A 132 3.55 -6.54 -14.85
N TYR A 133 3.10 -5.84 -15.88
CA TYR A 133 2.38 -4.56 -15.72
C TYR A 133 1.09 -4.76 -14.92
N ASN A 134 0.28 -5.76 -15.29
CA ASN A 134 -0.96 -6.05 -14.58
C ASN A 134 -0.69 -6.46 -13.12
N LEU A 135 0.32 -7.27 -12.87
CA LEU A 135 0.78 -7.61 -11.52
C LEU A 135 1.13 -6.37 -10.71
N GLY A 136 1.82 -5.41 -11.36
CA GLY A 136 2.13 -4.10 -10.81
C GLY A 136 0.88 -3.34 -10.37
N GLN A 137 -0.09 -3.12 -11.25
CA GLN A 137 -1.28 -2.33 -10.89
C GLN A 137 -2.26 -3.09 -9.98
N GLU A 138 -2.38 -4.41 -10.12
CA GLU A 138 -3.36 -5.19 -9.35
C GLU A 138 -2.86 -5.54 -7.95
N ILE A 139 -1.57 -5.79 -7.76
CA ILE A 139 -1.03 -6.31 -6.50
C ILE A 139 0.04 -5.37 -5.93
N GLY A 140 1.03 -5.01 -6.73
CA GLY A 140 2.10 -4.11 -6.29
C GLY A 140 1.57 -2.74 -5.84
N GLY A 141 0.68 -2.15 -6.64
CA GLY A 141 0.08 -0.84 -6.41
C GLY A 141 -0.60 -0.74 -5.05
N PRO A 142 -1.58 -1.61 -4.75
CA PRO A 142 -2.19 -1.70 -3.43
C PRO A 142 -1.18 -1.86 -2.29
N VAL A 143 -0.15 -2.69 -2.45
CA VAL A 143 0.88 -2.94 -1.43
C VAL A 143 1.71 -1.69 -1.16
N ILE A 144 2.26 -1.06 -2.19
CA ILE A 144 3.12 0.11 -2.05
C ILE A 144 2.33 1.32 -1.58
N PHE A 145 1.16 1.58 -2.17
CA PHE A 145 0.29 2.70 -1.79
C PHE A 145 -0.05 2.63 -0.29
N SER A 146 -0.56 1.48 0.16
CA SER A 146 -1.03 1.31 1.54
C SER A 146 0.09 1.49 2.55
N PHE A 147 1.29 0.99 2.25
CA PHE A 147 2.42 1.13 3.16
C PHE A 147 2.99 2.56 3.17
N VAL A 148 3.05 3.22 2.01
CA VAL A 148 3.47 4.62 1.90
C VAL A 148 2.50 5.56 2.62
N GLU A 149 1.20 5.33 2.51
CA GLU A 149 0.18 6.08 3.24
C GLU A 149 0.34 5.90 4.75
N PHE A 150 0.52 4.66 5.22
CA PHE A 150 0.82 4.38 6.62
C PHE A 150 2.08 5.10 7.11
N VAL A 151 3.16 5.08 6.32
CA VAL A 151 4.41 5.80 6.64
C VAL A 151 4.13 7.29 6.83
N HIS A 152 3.40 7.91 5.90
CA HIS A 152 3.06 9.33 6.00
C HIS A 152 2.22 9.63 7.25
N GLN A 153 1.18 8.84 7.54
CA GLN A 153 0.37 9.03 8.73
C GLN A 153 1.20 8.96 10.01
N GLN A 154 2.07 7.95 10.10
CA GLN A 154 2.87 7.75 11.28
C GLN A 154 3.94 8.85 11.44
N MET A 155 4.46 9.40 10.33
CA MET A 155 5.28 10.61 10.36
C MET A 155 4.54 11.80 10.97
N GLN A 156 3.27 12.02 10.62
CA GLN A 156 2.48 13.12 11.19
C GLN A 156 2.26 12.93 12.70
N ILE A 157 1.94 11.70 13.12
CA ILE A 157 1.73 11.36 14.54
C ILE A 157 3.02 11.58 15.34
N ASP A 158 4.14 11.09 14.83
CA ASP A 158 5.44 11.17 15.50
C ASP A 158 6.18 12.49 15.25
N LYS A 159 5.61 13.38 14.42
CA LYS A 159 6.14 14.70 14.06
C LYS A 159 7.51 14.64 13.37
N PHE A 160 7.71 13.65 12.49
CA PHE A 160 8.85 13.59 11.59
C PHE A 160 8.60 14.42 10.32
N GLN A 161 9.62 15.15 9.86
CA GLN A 161 9.54 15.99 8.66
C GLN A 161 10.20 15.35 7.44
N GLU A 162 11.09 14.37 7.68
CA GLU A 162 11.82 13.67 6.63
C GLU A 162 11.68 12.15 6.76
N VAL A 163 11.76 11.45 5.63
CA VAL A 163 11.73 9.99 5.57
C VAL A 163 12.90 9.47 4.75
N VAL A 164 13.51 8.37 5.20
CA VAL A 164 14.59 7.69 4.49
C VAL A 164 14.13 6.26 4.17
N PHE A 165 13.88 6.00 2.89
CA PHE A 165 13.61 4.67 2.37
C PHE A 165 14.94 3.99 2.05
N VAL A 166 15.16 2.78 2.56
CA VAL A 166 16.46 2.10 2.41
C VAL A 166 16.42 0.86 1.53
N ALA A 167 17.60 0.52 1.01
CA ALA A 167 17.85 -0.69 0.22
C ALA A 167 17.02 -0.74 -1.08
N ARG A 168 17.05 -1.86 -1.81
CA ARG A 168 16.29 -1.97 -3.07
C ARG A 168 14.78 -1.87 -2.83
N ASP A 169 14.32 -2.40 -1.71
CA ASP A 169 12.89 -2.41 -1.34
C ASP A 169 12.33 -1.00 -1.09
N GLY A 170 13.19 0.00 -0.88
CA GLY A 170 12.78 1.39 -0.69
C GLY A 170 12.51 2.16 -1.98
N TYR A 171 12.89 1.65 -3.16
CA TYR A 171 12.86 2.41 -4.42
C TYR A 171 11.43 2.82 -4.81
N SER A 172 10.53 1.84 -4.98
CA SER A 172 9.15 2.12 -5.38
C SER A 172 8.39 2.88 -4.31
N MET A 173 8.68 2.64 -3.03
CA MET A 173 8.09 3.40 -1.93
C MET A 173 8.48 4.88 -1.99
N HIS A 174 9.76 5.18 -2.26
CA HIS A 174 10.24 6.54 -2.42
C HIS A 174 9.54 7.25 -3.59
N GLN A 175 9.46 6.61 -4.76
CA GLN A 175 8.79 7.19 -5.93
C GLN A 175 7.30 7.47 -5.66
N VAL A 176 6.60 6.52 -5.02
CA VAL A 176 5.19 6.68 -4.67
C VAL A 176 5.00 7.73 -3.57
N PHE A 177 5.90 7.83 -2.60
CA PHE A 177 5.84 8.88 -1.58
C PHE A 177 5.96 10.27 -2.22
N GLN A 178 6.90 10.45 -3.15
CA GLN A 178 7.07 11.71 -3.89
C GLN A 178 5.88 12.04 -4.80
N LEU A 179 5.12 11.04 -5.25
CA LEU A 179 3.90 11.26 -6.02
C LEU A 179 2.79 11.91 -5.16
N PHE A 180 2.66 11.47 -3.90
CA PHE A 180 1.56 11.89 -3.03
C PHE A 180 1.90 13.07 -2.12
N TYR A 181 3.14 13.22 -1.71
CA TYR A 181 3.53 14.07 -0.59
C TYR A 181 4.68 15.03 -0.95
N LYS A 182 4.71 16.19 -0.27
CA LYS A 182 5.72 17.24 -0.51
C LYS A 182 6.86 17.17 0.52
N GLU A 183 6.69 16.40 1.57
CA GLU A 183 7.68 16.14 2.60
C GLU A 183 8.96 15.55 2.01
N LYS A 184 10.09 15.86 2.63
CA LYS A 184 11.40 15.50 2.11
C LYS A 184 11.61 14.00 2.28
N ALA A 185 11.65 13.29 1.16
CA ALA A 185 11.94 11.86 1.10
C ALA A 185 13.32 11.63 0.50
N HIS A 186 14.04 10.66 1.06
CA HIS A 186 15.34 10.23 0.59
C HIS A 186 15.32 8.75 0.25
N TYR A 187 16.04 8.40 -0.79
CA TYR A 187 16.36 7.01 -1.13
C TYR A 187 17.84 6.75 -0.82
N MET A 188 18.12 5.82 0.09
CA MET A 188 19.49 5.47 0.46
C MET A 188 19.80 4.00 0.19
N TYR A 189 20.85 3.79 -0.59
CA TYR A 189 21.41 2.47 -0.80
C TYR A 189 22.03 1.96 0.51
N CYS A 190 21.66 0.78 0.96
CA CYS A 190 22.23 0.16 2.15
C CYS A 190 22.99 -1.14 1.78
N PRO A 191 24.07 -1.06 0.98
CA PRO A 191 24.84 -2.24 0.61
C PRO A 191 25.35 -2.94 1.86
N ARG A 192 25.33 -4.27 1.82
CA ARG A 192 25.72 -5.15 2.93
C ARG A 192 27.15 -4.90 3.40
N ILE A 193 27.97 -4.32 2.54
CA ILE A 193 29.34 -3.93 2.84
C ILE A 193 29.43 -2.90 3.97
N PHE A 194 28.37 -2.11 4.25
CA PHE A 194 28.34 -1.21 5.42
C PHE A 194 28.35 -1.93 6.77
N LYS A 195 28.14 -3.26 6.81
CA LYS A 195 28.45 -4.06 8.00
C LYS A 195 29.96 -4.33 8.18
N LYS A 196 30.74 -4.27 7.09
CA LYS A 196 32.14 -4.69 7.00
C LYS A 196 33.10 -3.50 6.77
N ILE A 197 32.65 -2.41 6.16
CA ILE A 197 33.43 -1.21 5.79
C ILE A 197 33.26 -0.13 6.85
N ASP A 198 34.38 0.58 7.07
CA ASP A 198 34.58 1.67 8.01
C ASP A 198 33.35 2.57 8.19
N SER A 199 33.00 2.77 9.46
CA SER A 199 32.01 3.70 9.98
C SER A 199 32.01 5.06 9.29
N GLU A 200 33.16 5.54 8.81
CA GLU A 200 33.31 6.89 8.30
C GLU A 200 32.70 7.11 6.91
N LEU A 201 32.79 6.14 6.00
CA LEU A 201 32.16 6.24 4.67
C LEU A 201 30.64 6.37 4.83
N PHE A 202 30.04 5.53 5.67
CA PHE A 202 28.60 5.53 5.87
C PHE A 202 28.14 6.77 6.66
N LYS A 203 28.92 7.25 7.65
CA LYS A 203 28.65 8.55 8.29
C LYS A 203 28.64 9.68 7.27
N ASN A 204 29.59 9.71 6.34
CA ASN A 204 29.64 10.75 5.31
C ASN A 204 28.49 10.61 4.30
N TYR A 205 28.12 9.37 3.95
CA TYR A 205 26.93 9.13 3.14
C TYR A 205 25.66 9.63 3.84
N LEU A 206 25.50 9.39 5.14
CA LEU A 206 24.38 9.90 5.92
C LEU A 206 24.41 11.44 6.05
N LYS A 207 25.58 12.06 6.20
CA LYS A 207 25.72 13.53 6.24
C LYS A 207 25.25 14.18 4.94
N SER A 208 25.36 13.50 3.80
CA SER A 208 24.92 14.03 2.49
C SER A 208 23.43 14.41 2.46
N ILE A 209 22.59 13.76 3.27
CA ILE A 209 21.14 14.03 3.32
C ILE A 209 20.73 15.04 4.43
N ASN A 210 21.70 15.55 5.21
CA ASN A 210 21.55 16.47 6.35
C ASN A 210 20.34 16.17 7.27
N PRO A 211 20.30 14.99 7.91
CA PRO A 211 19.05 14.49 8.46
C PRO A 211 18.88 14.90 9.93
N GLN A 212 18.33 16.09 10.16
CA GLN A 212 18.10 16.59 11.52
C GLN A 212 17.04 15.77 12.25
N GLN A 213 15.94 15.40 11.58
CA GLN A 213 14.86 14.61 12.15
C GLN A 213 14.14 13.78 11.07
N PHE A 214 14.51 12.50 10.97
CA PHE A 214 13.97 11.57 9.98
C PHE A 214 13.49 10.27 10.62
N VAL A 215 12.59 9.60 9.93
CA VAL A 215 12.26 8.20 10.18
C VAL A 215 12.87 7.31 9.11
N LEU A 216 13.30 6.12 9.51
CA LEU A 216 13.81 5.09 8.61
C LEU A 216 12.66 4.18 8.15
N VAL A 217 12.60 3.83 6.88
CA VAL A 217 11.62 2.87 6.34
C VAL A 217 12.33 1.70 5.70
N ASP A 218 11.97 0.51 6.15
CA ASP A 218 12.51 -0.77 5.66
C ASP A 218 11.36 -1.79 5.60
N SER A 219 11.43 -2.78 4.71
CA SER A 219 10.31 -3.69 4.46
C SER A 219 10.14 -4.66 5.64
N VAL A 220 11.20 -5.39 6.01
CA VAL A 220 11.15 -6.38 7.10
C VAL A 220 12.40 -6.34 7.96
N THR A 221 12.25 -6.74 9.22
CA THR A 221 13.39 -6.92 10.09
C THR A 221 13.29 -8.15 11.00
N LEU A 222 14.41 -8.84 11.12
CA LEU A 222 14.68 -9.84 12.17
C LEU A 222 15.76 -9.35 13.16
N HIS A 223 16.74 -8.59 12.67
CA HIS A 223 17.94 -8.20 13.43
C HIS A 223 18.17 -6.69 13.50
N TYR A 224 17.24 -5.88 12.97
CA TYR A 224 17.29 -4.42 12.95
C TYR A 224 18.56 -3.87 12.34
N THR A 225 19.05 -4.55 11.29
CA THR A 225 20.36 -4.27 10.68
C THR A 225 20.46 -2.83 10.20
N ALA A 226 19.53 -2.39 9.35
CA ALA A 226 19.55 -1.04 8.81
C ALA A 226 19.45 -0.01 9.94
N GLN A 227 18.50 -0.17 10.86
CA GLN A 227 18.33 0.72 12.01
C GLN A 227 19.59 0.82 12.87
N LYS A 228 20.29 -0.30 13.15
CA LYS A 228 21.56 -0.29 13.90
C LYS A 228 22.64 0.52 13.20
N ILE A 229 22.83 0.31 11.89
CA ILE A 229 23.85 1.01 11.11
C ILE A 229 23.56 2.51 11.11
N PHE A 230 22.30 2.90 10.86
CA PHE A 230 21.87 4.29 10.90
C PHE A 230 22.02 4.93 12.29
N GLN A 231 21.64 4.23 13.37
CA GLN A 231 21.78 4.75 14.75
C GLN A 231 23.25 5.00 15.10
N TYR A 232 24.11 4.06 14.73
CA TYR A 232 25.54 4.17 14.95
C TYR A 232 26.15 5.34 14.16
N ALA A 233 25.76 5.52 12.91
CA ALA A 233 26.28 6.60 12.06
C ALA A 233 25.76 7.98 12.46
N ALA A 234 24.49 8.07 12.85
CA ALA A 234 23.86 9.29 13.31
C ALA A 234 24.23 9.66 14.76
N ASN A 235 24.79 8.71 15.51
CA ASN A 235 25.04 8.79 16.95
C ASN A 235 23.79 9.25 17.73
N LYS A 236 22.61 8.73 17.37
CA LYS A 236 21.33 8.99 18.03
C LYS A 236 20.39 7.80 17.87
N GLU A 237 19.38 7.74 18.73
CA GLU A 237 18.25 6.84 18.52
C GLU A 237 17.49 7.22 17.24
N ILE A 238 17.05 6.21 16.49
CA ILE A 238 16.29 6.39 15.25
C ILE A 238 15.04 5.55 15.35
N LYS A 239 13.89 6.17 15.06
CA LYS A 239 12.64 5.43 14.87
C LYS A 239 12.61 4.82 13.48
N SER A 240 12.09 3.60 13.36
CA SER A 240 11.90 2.93 12.07
C SER A 240 10.45 2.50 11.85
N TYR A 241 9.96 2.57 10.63
CA TYR A 241 8.68 2.00 10.22
C TYR A 241 8.93 0.77 9.34
N TYR A 242 8.26 -0.32 9.69
CA TYR A 242 8.39 -1.59 9.00
C TYR A 242 7.07 -2.04 8.41
N TRP A 243 7.10 -2.80 7.31
CA TRP A 243 5.91 -3.56 6.92
C TRP A 243 5.59 -4.57 8.02
N THR A 244 6.60 -5.37 8.42
CA THR A 244 6.47 -6.35 9.50
C THR A 244 7.78 -6.56 10.25
N VAL A 245 7.67 -6.95 11.52
CA VAL A 245 8.81 -7.29 12.39
C VAL A 245 8.71 -8.76 12.78
N GLN A 246 9.72 -9.55 12.41
CA GLN A 246 9.74 -10.99 12.68
C GLN A 246 10.11 -11.33 14.12
N LYS A 247 10.91 -10.47 14.78
CA LYS A 247 11.31 -10.66 16.18
C LYS A 247 11.26 -9.34 16.93
N HIS A 248 10.29 -9.23 17.83
CA HIS A 248 10.14 -8.06 18.70
C HIS A 248 11.40 -7.84 19.54
N ASN A 249 11.79 -6.56 19.68
CA ASN A 249 12.87 -6.13 20.54
C ASN A 249 12.59 -4.73 21.09
N SER A 250 12.42 -4.62 22.42
CA SER A 250 12.09 -3.37 23.11
C SER A 250 13.22 -2.33 23.12
N ASN A 251 14.44 -2.72 22.71
CA ASN A 251 15.58 -1.80 22.65
C ASN A 251 15.57 -0.94 21.37
N PHE A 252 14.62 -1.17 20.45
CA PHE A 252 14.47 -0.39 19.23
C PHE A 252 13.13 0.32 19.22
N SER A 253 13.14 1.60 18.84
CA SER A 253 11.92 2.36 18.58
C SER A 253 11.44 2.06 17.17
N TYR A 254 10.24 1.48 17.04
CA TYR A 254 9.66 1.18 15.73
C TYR A 254 8.13 1.14 15.76
N THR A 255 7.54 1.30 14.58
CA THR A 255 6.13 1.00 14.31
C THR A 255 6.06 0.00 13.17
N GLN A 256 5.08 -0.91 13.18
CA GLN A 256 4.86 -1.85 12.08
C GLN A 256 3.47 -1.68 11.46
N PHE A 257 3.39 -1.83 10.14
CA PHE A 257 2.16 -1.70 9.38
C PHE A 257 1.23 -2.91 9.56
N SER A 258 1.78 -4.12 9.50
CA SER A 258 1.00 -5.35 9.62
C SER A 258 1.58 -6.30 10.66
N GLN A 259 0.69 -6.78 11.52
CA GLN A 259 0.98 -7.90 12.44
C GLN A 259 0.77 -9.26 11.75
N SER A 260 0.11 -9.28 10.59
CA SER A 260 -0.13 -10.49 9.81
C SER A 260 1.03 -10.72 8.84
N GLN A 261 1.57 -11.93 8.84
CA GLN A 261 2.63 -12.28 7.90
C GLN A 261 2.05 -12.53 6.50
N THR A 262 2.80 -12.10 5.49
CA THR A 262 2.60 -12.53 4.12
C THR A 262 3.35 -13.85 3.91
N ASN A 263 2.69 -14.86 3.36
CA ASN A 263 3.18 -16.23 3.37
C ASN A 263 4.31 -16.51 2.35
N ASN A 264 4.61 -15.54 1.47
CA ASN A 264 5.74 -15.58 0.56
C ASN A 264 6.47 -14.23 0.58
N TRP A 265 7.47 -14.10 1.47
CA TRP A 265 8.19 -12.84 1.60
C TRP A 265 9.06 -12.52 0.38
N ALA A 266 9.63 -13.52 -0.30
CA ALA A 266 10.39 -13.30 -1.53
C ALA A 266 9.54 -12.65 -2.63
N PHE A 267 8.23 -12.94 -2.65
CA PHE A 267 7.29 -12.25 -3.53
C PHE A 267 7.05 -10.80 -3.10
N MET A 268 6.95 -10.53 -1.79
CA MET A 268 6.85 -9.16 -1.27
C MET A 268 8.09 -8.32 -1.59
N GLU A 269 9.29 -8.88 -1.41
CA GLU A 269 10.56 -8.24 -1.79
C GLU A 269 10.60 -7.95 -3.29
N PHE A 270 10.05 -8.84 -4.13
CA PHE A 270 9.92 -8.56 -5.56
C PHE A 270 8.97 -7.39 -5.80
N LEU A 271 7.77 -7.35 -5.20
CA LEU A 271 6.82 -6.24 -5.40
C LEU A 271 7.38 -4.88 -4.93
N MET A 272 8.20 -4.89 -3.88
CA MET A 272 8.80 -3.68 -3.30
C MET A 272 10.13 -3.27 -3.93
N SER A 273 10.66 -4.01 -4.89
CA SER A 273 12.05 -3.91 -5.34
C SER A 273 12.41 -2.63 -6.13
N SER A 274 13.56 -2.68 -6.80
CA SER A 274 14.05 -1.66 -7.74
C SER A 274 14.42 -2.26 -9.09
N PRO A 275 14.28 -1.50 -10.20
CA PRO A 275 14.72 -1.90 -11.54
C PRO A 275 16.25 -1.73 -11.71
N GLU A 276 17.01 -2.03 -10.66
CA GLU A 276 18.45 -1.84 -10.60
C GLU A 276 19.15 -3.15 -10.27
N LEU A 277 20.41 -3.29 -10.69
CA LEU A 277 21.24 -4.43 -10.30
C LEU A 277 21.56 -4.39 -8.80
N PRO A 278 21.92 -5.54 -8.20
CA PRO A 278 22.51 -5.56 -6.87
C PRO A 278 23.73 -4.64 -6.80
N ILE A 279 23.92 -4.00 -5.64
CA ILE A 279 25.01 -3.04 -5.43
C ILE A 279 26.13 -3.71 -4.64
N SER A 280 27.37 -3.54 -5.10
CA SER A 280 28.58 -3.99 -4.41
C SER A 280 28.97 -3.03 -3.29
N THR A 281 29.04 -1.75 -3.61
CA THR A 281 29.49 -0.67 -2.71
C THR A 281 29.03 0.69 -3.26
N LEU A 282 29.39 1.78 -2.59
CA LEU A 282 29.29 3.13 -3.13
C LEU A 282 30.64 3.67 -3.58
N SER A 283 30.63 4.60 -4.54
CA SER A 283 31.77 5.43 -4.92
C SER A 283 32.10 6.47 -3.84
N GLU A 284 33.20 7.19 -3.99
CA GLU A 284 33.56 8.32 -3.10
C GLU A 284 32.51 9.44 -3.10
N ASN A 285 31.77 9.59 -4.20
CA ASN A 285 30.66 10.53 -4.35
C ASN A 285 29.31 9.94 -3.90
N PHE A 286 29.32 8.76 -3.28
CA PHE A 286 28.16 8.02 -2.81
C PHE A 286 27.21 7.49 -3.91
N GLU A 287 27.71 7.36 -5.13
CA GLU A 287 26.96 6.75 -6.23
C GLU A 287 27.04 5.21 -6.15
N PRO A 288 25.98 4.48 -6.53
CA PRO A 288 25.97 3.03 -6.47
C PRO A 288 26.95 2.41 -7.47
N ILE A 289 27.76 1.45 -7.01
CA ILE A 289 28.59 0.60 -7.86
C ILE A 289 27.91 -0.77 -7.97
N TYR A 290 27.37 -1.07 -9.16
CA TYR A 290 26.57 -2.28 -9.42
C TYR A 290 27.43 -3.54 -9.64
N LYS A 291 26.85 -4.70 -9.32
CA LYS A 291 27.37 -6.04 -9.67
C LYS A 291 27.01 -6.38 -11.11
N TYR A 292 27.85 -5.98 -12.06
CA TYR A 292 27.63 -6.28 -13.48
C TYR A 292 27.84 -7.77 -13.85
N ASP A 293 28.53 -8.52 -13.01
CA ASP A 293 28.72 -9.97 -13.09
C ASP A 293 27.61 -10.78 -12.41
N ALA A 294 26.46 -10.16 -12.13
CA ALA A 294 25.30 -10.83 -11.55
C ALA A 294 24.75 -11.96 -12.45
N ASP A 295 24.10 -12.94 -11.83
CA ASP A 295 23.39 -14.03 -12.53
C ASP A 295 22.31 -13.45 -13.45
N GLN A 296 22.08 -14.09 -14.60
CA GLN A 296 21.05 -13.72 -15.58
C GLN A 296 19.67 -13.51 -14.94
N LYS A 297 19.35 -14.25 -13.88
CA LYS A 297 18.09 -14.11 -13.13
C LYS A 297 17.88 -12.72 -12.50
N GLU A 298 18.96 -12.00 -12.14
CA GLU A 298 18.84 -10.62 -11.66
C GLU A 298 18.48 -9.67 -12.81
N TYR A 299 19.01 -9.91 -14.01
CA TYR A 299 18.63 -9.15 -15.21
C TYR A 299 17.18 -9.41 -15.61
N ASP A 300 16.75 -10.67 -15.60
CA ASP A 300 15.36 -11.04 -15.86
C ASP A 300 14.42 -10.39 -14.82
N LYS A 301 14.81 -10.40 -13.53
CA LYS A 301 14.06 -9.71 -12.47
C LYS A 301 13.94 -8.21 -12.74
N ILE A 302 14.99 -7.54 -13.21
CA ILE A 302 14.94 -6.11 -13.57
C ILE A 302 13.98 -5.88 -14.73
N GLU A 303 14.04 -6.70 -15.78
CA GLU A 303 13.13 -6.61 -16.92
C GLU A 303 11.67 -6.73 -16.47
N PHE A 304 11.36 -7.75 -15.67
CA PHE A 304 10.02 -7.94 -15.10
C PHE A 304 9.63 -6.76 -14.21
N TYR A 305 10.55 -6.30 -13.37
CA TYR A 305 10.27 -5.25 -12.39
C TYR A 305 10.02 -3.89 -13.03
N ASN A 306 10.63 -3.57 -14.18
CA ASN A 306 10.30 -2.34 -14.91
C ASN A 306 8.79 -2.25 -15.22
N HIS A 307 8.23 -3.35 -15.72
CA HIS A 307 6.79 -3.41 -15.98
C HIS A 307 5.95 -3.40 -14.70
N VAL A 308 6.37 -4.11 -13.65
CA VAL A 308 5.71 -4.08 -12.34
C VAL A 308 5.69 -2.65 -11.78
N HIS A 309 6.81 -1.93 -11.86
CA HIS A 309 6.93 -0.56 -11.41
C HIS A 309 5.99 0.37 -12.17
N ASP A 310 5.93 0.25 -13.51
CA ASP A 310 4.98 1.03 -14.31
C ASP A 310 3.52 0.80 -13.88
N GLY A 311 3.16 -0.47 -13.64
CA GLY A 311 1.84 -0.83 -13.12
C GLY A 311 1.57 -0.27 -11.72
N ILE A 312 2.56 -0.32 -10.80
CA ILE A 312 2.47 0.30 -9.48
C ILE A 312 2.15 1.78 -9.61
N MET A 313 2.92 2.49 -10.46
CA MET A 313 2.74 3.92 -10.66
C MET A 313 1.38 4.25 -11.30
N GLU A 314 0.88 3.42 -12.21
CA GLU A 314 -0.46 3.58 -12.79
C GLU A 314 -1.56 3.46 -11.72
N TYR A 315 -1.48 2.45 -10.85
CA TYR A 315 -2.40 2.31 -9.72
C TYR A 315 -2.35 3.54 -8.81
N CYS A 316 -1.16 3.99 -8.43
CA CYS A 316 -1.02 5.14 -7.53
C CYS A 316 -1.51 6.45 -8.16
N ARG A 317 -1.29 6.66 -9.47
CA ARG A 317 -1.90 7.79 -10.20
C ARG A 317 -3.41 7.68 -10.24
N LYS A 318 -3.97 6.48 -10.39
CA LYS A 318 -5.42 6.24 -10.32
C LYS A 318 -5.98 6.61 -8.96
N VAL A 319 -5.31 6.20 -7.88
CA VAL A 319 -5.64 6.60 -6.50
C VAL A 319 -5.61 8.11 -6.35
N GLN A 320 -4.53 8.77 -6.79
CA GLN A 320 -4.41 10.23 -6.73
C GLN A 320 -5.52 10.94 -7.52
N GLN A 321 -5.87 10.43 -8.70
CA GLN A 321 -6.95 10.95 -9.53
C GLN A 321 -8.31 10.85 -8.84
N ILE A 322 -8.57 9.74 -8.15
CA ILE A 322 -9.85 9.45 -7.50
C ILE A 322 -9.99 10.22 -6.18
N PHE A 323 -8.96 10.22 -5.34
CA PHE A 323 -9.03 10.69 -3.95
C PHE A 323 -8.37 12.05 -3.71
N GLY A 324 -7.53 12.52 -4.64
CA GLY A 324 -6.80 13.78 -4.48
C GLY A 324 -5.96 13.80 -3.21
N GLU A 325 -6.14 14.82 -2.37
CA GLU A 325 -5.46 14.97 -1.08
C GLU A 325 -6.06 14.10 0.04
N TYR A 326 -7.25 13.51 -0.17
CA TYR A 326 -7.97 12.73 0.84
C TYR A 326 -7.74 11.23 0.65
N LEU A 327 -6.47 10.83 0.75
CA LEU A 327 -6.06 9.45 0.53
C LEU A 327 -6.68 8.50 1.58
N PRO A 328 -7.19 7.33 1.16
CA PRO A 328 -7.77 6.37 2.08
C PRO A 328 -6.68 5.63 2.86
N THR A 329 -6.94 5.42 4.15
CA THR A 329 -6.11 4.59 5.02
C THR A 329 -6.44 3.13 4.84
N MET A 330 -5.40 2.32 4.64
CA MET A 330 -5.54 0.90 4.34
C MET A 330 -5.01 0.06 5.49
N SER A 331 -5.79 -0.92 5.91
CA SER A 331 -5.45 -1.86 6.96
C SER A 331 -4.36 -2.83 6.51
N GLY A 332 -3.21 -2.81 7.19
CA GLY A 332 -2.10 -3.73 6.88
C GLY A 332 -2.46 -5.20 7.01
N LYS A 333 -3.44 -5.53 7.87
CA LYS A 333 -4.02 -6.87 7.95
C LYS A 333 -4.77 -7.24 6.66
N VAL A 334 -5.62 -6.34 6.16
CA VAL A 334 -6.36 -6.56 4.90
C VAL A 334 -5.42 -6.69 3.73
N ILE A 335 -4.39 -5.83 3.63
CA ILE A 335 -3.41 -5.92 2.53
C ILE A 335 -2.60 -7.23 2.60
N ALA A 336 -2.17 -7.65 3.79
CA ALA A 336 -1.49 -8.94 3.94
C ALA A 336 -2.41 -10.11 3.53
N ALA A 337 -3.68 -10.07 3.92
CA ALA A 337 -4.68 -11.06 3.51
C ALA A 337 -4.93 -11.04 2.00
N PHE A 338 -5.00 -9.86 1.39
CA PHE A 338 -5.14 -9.66 -0.05
C PHE A 338 -4.00 -10.33 -0.82
N VAL A 339 -2.75 -10.05 -0.43
CA VAL A 339 -1.58 -10.70 -1.06
C VAL A 339 -1.56 -12.21 -0.80
N ASN A 340 -1.89 -12.66 0.41
CA ASN A 340 -1.93 -14.10 0.71
C ASN A 340 -2.95 -14.84 -0.15
N ASN A 341 -4.15 -14.29 -0.32
CA ASN A 341 -5.14 -14.91 -1.19
C ASN A 341 -4.65 -14.95 -2.66
N TYR A 342 -3.90 -13.93 -3.12
CA TYR A 342 -3.24 -14.01 -4.43
C TYR A 342 -2.23 -15.15 -4.53
N ILE A 343 -1.43 -15.35 -3.47
CA ILE A 343 -0.45 -16.43 -3.41
C ILE A 343 -1.13 -17.81 -3.39
N TYR A 344 -2.32 -17.97 -2.81
CA TYR A 344 -2.99 -19.27 -2.66
C TYR A 344 -4.13 -19.55 -3.64
N ASP A 345 -4.40 -18.68 -4.59
CA ASP A 345 -5.49 -18.97 -5.53
C ASP A 345 -5.12 -20.12 -6.47
N ASP A 346 -5.89 -21.20 -6.42
CA ASP A 346 -5.69 -22.38 -7.26
C ASP A 346 -6.03 -22.13 -8.74
N ASN A 347 -6.76 -21.05 -9.05
CA ASN A 347 -7.17 -20.70 -10.41
C ASN A 347 -6.11 -19.91 -11.20
N LYS A 348 -4.92 -19.67 -10.63
CA LYS A 348 -3.87 -18.86 -11.25
C LYS A 348 -2.96 -19.63 -12.23
N ALA A 349 -3.42 -20.74 -12.80
CA ALA A 349 -2.60 -21.63 -13.64
C ALA A 349 -1.88 -20.87 -14.77
N GLU A 350 -2.55 -19.90 -15.40
CA GLU A 350 -1.96 -19.05 -16.44
C GLU A 350 -0.91 -18.08 -15.88
N HIS A 351 -1.11 -17.55 -14.66
CA HIS A 351 -0.13 -16.69 -13.98
C HIS A 351 1.09 -17.47 -13.47
N MET A 352 0.93 -18.75 -13.13
CA MET A 352 2.06 -19.59 -12.70
C MET A 352 3.11 -19.77 -13.78
N HIS A 353 2.72 -19.73 -15.06
CA HIS A 353 3.70 -19.77 -16.14
C HIS A 353 4.68 -18.61 -16.03
N GLU A 354 4.19 -17.37 -15.88
CA GLU A 354 5.02 -16.18 -15.72
C GLU A 354 5.73 -16.14 -14.36
N LEU A 355 5.02 -16.39 -13.27
CA LEU A 355 5.58 -16.34 -11.91
C LEU A 355 6.64 -17.41 -11.64
N SER A 356 6.62 -18.54 -12.36
CA SER A 356 7.66 -19.58 -12.25
C SER A 356 9.02 -19.13 -12.78
N LYS A 357 9.05 -18.05 -13.60
CA LYS A 357 10.27 -17.42 -14.10
C LYS A 357 10.93 -16.53 -13.05
N LEU A 358 10.23 -16.22 -11.95
CA LEU A 358 10.74 -15.34 -10.90
C LEU A 358 11.63 -16.10 -9.91
N TYR A 359 12.84 -15.58 -9.74
CA TYR A 359 13.81 -16.06 -8.77
C TYR A 359 14.16 -14.96 -7.77
N SER A 360 14.45 -15.35 -6.53
CA SER A 360 15.03 -14.48 -5.51
C SER A 360 16.39 -15.02 -5.08
N ALA A 361 17.25 -14.14 -4.59
CA ALA A 361 18.51 -14.53 -3.98
C ALA A 361 18.22 -15.37 -2.72
N GLY A 362 18.73 -16.60 -2.71
CA GLY A 362 18.67 -17.51 -1.57
C GLY A 362 19.78 -17.27 -0.55
N ASP A 363 20.72 -16.38 -0.83
CA ASP A 363 21.83 -16.03 0.05
C ASP A 363 22.12 -14.53 0.06
N ASP A 364 22.90 -14.13 1.06
CA ASP A 364 23.21 -12.73 1.28
C ASP A 364 24.07 -12.11 0.16
N ASP A 365 24.81 -12.93 -0.57
CA ASP A 365 25.71 -12.44 -1.60
C ASP A 365 25.08 -12.45 -3.01
N HIS A 366 23.84 -12.93 -3.14
CA HIS A 366 23.12 -13.12 -4.41
C HIS A 366 23.84 -14.10 -5.36
N ASN A 367 24.55 -15.09 -4.81
CA ASN A 367 25.25 -16.13 -5.56
C ASN A 367 24.39 -17.37 -5.78
N GLN A 368 23.35 -17.55 -4.97
CA GLN A 368 22.38 -18.64 -5.12
C GLN A 368 21.00 -18.05 -5.34
N HIS A 369 20.24 -18.62 -6.28
CA HIS A 369 18.88 -18.18 -6.56
C HIS A 369 17.90 -19.32 -6.39
N GLN A 370 16.77 -19.03 -5.76
CA GLN A 370 15.67 -19.96 -5.54
C GLN A 370 14.40 -19.42 -6.21
N ARG A 371 13.56 -20.32 -6.71
CA ARG A 371 12.28 -19.92 -7.28
C ARG A 371 11.40 -19.29 -6.20
N VAL A 372 10.77 -18.17 -6.53
CA VAL A 372 9.82 -17.51 -5.63
C VAL A 372 8.54 -18.34 -5.48
N PHE A 373 8.09 -18.98 -6.56
CA PHE A 373 6.96 -19.91 -6.56
C PHE A 373 7.47 -21.32 -6.93
N LYS A 374 7.15 -22.31 -6.08
CA LYS A 374 7.57 -23.71 -6.25
C LYS A 374 6.59 -24.49 -7.11
#